data_AF-A0A6L7NKH6-F1
#
_entry.id   AF-A0A6L7NKH6-F1
#
_cell.length_a   1.000
_cell.length_b   1.000
_cell.length_c   1.000
_cell.angle_alpha   90.00
_cell.angle_beta   90.00
_cell.angle_gamma   90.00
#
_symmetry.space_group_name_H-M   'P 1'
#
loop_
_entity.id
_entity.type
_entity.pdbx_description
1 polymer ?
#
loop_
_entity_poly.entity_id
_entity_poly.type
_entity_poly.pdbx_seq_one_letter_code
_entity_poly.pdbx_strand_id
1 'polypeptide(L)' 'MDPQWRADFDSAAARPLKVRLQYAFVHTYKPVLDDEPYRSFDSTAAYRRWCNEHLPAWLGYGSD' A
#
# COMPACT_ATOMS: atom_id res chain seq x y z
N MET A 1 -15.21 9.13 4.13
CA MET A 1 -14.23 9.68 3.19
C MET A 1 -14.90 9.84 1.84
N ASP A 2 -14.84 11.04 1.27
CA ASP A 2 -15.38 11.33 -0.06
C ASP A 2 -14.64 10.46 -1.12
N PRO A 3 -15.35 9.70 -1.97
CA PRO A 3 -14.73 8.89 -3.02
C PRO A 3 -14.12 9.71 -4.17
N GLN A 4 -14.08 11.05 -4.11
CA GLN A 4 -13.43 11.93 -5.10
C GLN A 4 -12.04 11.43 -5.55
N TRP A 5 -11.26 10.84 -4.65
CA TRP A 5 -9.95 10.27 -4.97
C TRP A 5 -10.01 9.20 -6.08
N ARG A 6 -11.12 8.45 -6.19
CA ARG A 6 -11.31 7.42 -7.22
C ARG A 6 -11.55 8.04 -8.59
N ALA A 7 -12.34 9.12 -8.65
CA ALA A 7 -12.54 9.88 -9.88
C ALA A 7 -11.23 10.53 -10.35
N ASP A 8 -10.44 11.06 -9.42
CA ASP A 8 -9.11 11.62 -9.71
C ASP A 8 -8.15 10.53 -10.22
N PHE A 9 -8.21 9.32 -9.64
CA PHE A 9 -7.44 8.17 -10.08
C PHE A 9 -7.82 7.73 -11.51
N ASP A 10 -9.11 7.62 -11.80
CA ASP A 10 -9.63 7.23 -13.12
C ASP A 10 -9.23 8.25 -14.20
N SER A 11 -9.32 9.55 -13.87
CA SER A 11 -8.86 10.64 -14.74
C SER A 11 -7.35 10.56 -15.03
N ALA A 12 -6.54 10.26 -14.02
CA ALA A 12 -5.11 10.06 -14.20
C ALA A 12 -4.79 8.81 -15.05
N ALA A 13 -5.55 7.73 -14.90
CA ALA A 13 -5.37 6.50 -15.65
C ALA A 13 -5.65 6.66 -17.16
N ALA A 14 -6.48 7.64 -17.54
CA ALA A 14 -6.82 7.99 -18.92
C ALA A 14 -5.73 8.82 -19.65
N ARG A 15 -4.66 9.23 -18.98
CA ARG A 15 -3.56 10.00 -19.60
C ARG A 15 -2.76 9.15 -20.61
N PRO A 16 -2.10 9.77 -21.60
CA PRO A 16 -1.24 9.04 -22.54
C PRO A 16 -0.21 8.15 -21.84
N LEU A 17 0.07 6.96 -22.38
CA LEU A 17 0.87 5.92 -21.72
C LEU A 17 2.22 6.44 -21.17
N LYS A 18 2.94 7.26 -21.94
CA LYS A 18 4.21 7.86 -21.50
C LYS A 18 4.04 8.69 -20.22
N VAL A 19 3.02 9.53 -20.19
CA VAL A 19 2.69 10.38 -19.03
C VAL A 19 2.25 9.51 -17.85
N ARG A 20 1.42 8.49 -18.12
CA ARG A 20 0.99 7.55 -17.08
C ARG A 20 2.16 6.82 -16.47
N LEU A 21 3.10 6.29 -17.24
CA LEU A 21 4.28 5.59 -16.68
C LEU A 21 5.17 6.52 -15.84
N GLN A 22 5.27 7.79 -16.22
CA GLN A 22 6.14 8.76 -15.57
C GLN A 22 5.54 9.33 -14.28
N TYR A 23 4.21 9.40 -14.20
CA TYR A 23 3.46 9.96 -13.07
C TYR A 23 2.36 9.01 -12.57
N ALA A 24 2.61 7.70 -12.64
CA ALA A 24 1.61 6.69 -12.28
C ALA A 24 1.32 6.74 -10.78
N PHE A 25 0.08 6.41 -10.45
CA PHE A 25 -0.37 6.08 -9.12
C PHE A 25 -0.63 4.57 -9.05
N VAL A 26 -0.32 3.95 -7.93
CA VAL A 26 -0.64 2.53 -7.67
C VAL A 26 -1.80 2.48 -6.70
N HIS A 27 -2.94 1.97 -7.16
CA HIS A 27 -4.05 1.59 -6.29
C HIS A 27 -3.88 0.12 -5.93
N THR A 28 -3.32 -0.12 -4.75
CA THR A 28 -3.18 -1.45 -4.15
C THR A 28 -3.63 -1.37 -2.71
N TYR A 29 -4.19 -2.47 -2.23
CA TYR A 29 -4.42 -2.66 -0.81
C TYR A 29 -3.08 -2.78 -0.08
N LYS A 30 -2.93 -2.04 1.02
CA LYS A 30 -1.79 -2.01 1.92
C LYS A 30 -2.28 -2.40 3.32
N PRO A 31 -2.06 -3.66 3.74
CA PRO A 31 -2.44 -4.11 5.07
C PRO A 31 -1.91 -3.17 6.16
N VAL A 32 -2.66 -3.02 7.23
CA VAL A 32 -2.49 -2.00 8.29
C VAL A 32 -2.78 -0.59 7.80
N LEU A 33 -2.10 -0.07 6.77
CA LEU A 33 -2.29 1.31 6.31
C LEU A 33 -3.74 1.60 5.88
N ASP A 34 -4.41 0.61 5.28
CA ASP A 34 -5.80 0.72 4.86
C ASP A 34 -6.80 0.23 5.91
N ASP A 35 -6.35 -0.56 6.90
CA ASP A 35 -7.23 -1.21 7.88
C ASP A 35 -7.29 -0.49 9.23
N GLU A 36 -6.18 0.09 9.67
CA GLU A 36 -5.97 0.57 11.02
C GLU A 36 -5.09 1.84 11.05
N PRO A 37 -5.30 2.77 12.00
CA PRO A 37 -4.49 4.00 12.07
C PRO A 37 -3.00 3.73 12.35
N TYR A 38 -2.71 2.69 13.15
CA TYR A 38 -1.35 2.24 13.45
C TYR A 38 -1.37 0.82 14.03
N ARG A 39 -0.19 0.20 14.08
CA ARG A 39 0.06 -1.05 14.82
C ARG A 39 1.38 -0.96 15.55
N SER A 40 1.41 -1.41 16.80
CA SER A 40 2.61 -1.47 17.64
C SER A 40 2.85 -2.89 18.16
N PHE A 41 4.08 -3.17 18.59
CA PHE A 41 4.51 -4.47 19.11
C PHE A 41 5.39 -4.27 20.34
N ASP A 42 5.31 -5.20 21.30
CA ASP A 42 6.13 -5.16 22.52
C ASP A 42 7.60 -5.55 22.28
N SER A 43 7.93 -6.09 21.11
CA SER A 43 9.29 -6.42 20.73
C SER A 43 9.49 -6.47 19.21
N THR A 44 10.73 -6.27 18.78
CA THR A 44 11.13 -6.42 17.38
C THR A 44 10.91 -7.85 16.85
N ALA A 45 11.04 -8.86 17.72
CA ALA A 45 10.79 -10.25 17.33
C ALA A 45 9.30 -10.51 17.02
N ALA A 46 8.39 -9.91 17.82
CA ALA A 46 6.96 -9.97 17.57
C ALA A 46 6.59 -9.23 16.27
N TYR A 47 7.17 -8.05 16.04
CA TYR A 47 7.02 -7.31 14.78
C TYR A 47 7.43 -8.14 13.56
N ARG A 48 8.64 -8.72 13.55
CA ARG A 48 9.15 -9.51 12.42
C ARG A 48 8.29 -10.73 12.10
N ARG A 49 7.87 -11.47 13.15
CA ARG A 49 6.98 -12.62 12.99
C ARG A 49 5.66 -12.20 12.34
N TRP A 50 5.06 -11.13 12.85
CA TRP A 50 3.80 -10.62 12.30
C TRP A 50 3.96 -10.21 10.83
N CYS A 51 5.04 -9.49 10.47
CA CYS A 51 5.34 -9.14 9.09
C CYS A 51 5.45 -10.36 8.18
N ASN A 52 6.16 -11.41 8.61
CA ASN A 52 6.31 -12.64 7.81
C ASN A 52 4.99 -13.41 7.62
N GLU A 53 4.09 -13.37 8.60
CA GLU A 53 2.83 -14.12 8.57
C GLU A 53 1.69 -13.37 7.87
N HIS A 54 1.68 -12.03 7.93
CA HIS A 54 0.51 -11.22 7.55
C HIS A 54 0.77 -10.24 6.41
N LEU A 55 2.02 -9.86 6.15
CA LEU A 55 2.32 -8.91 5.08
C LEU A 55 2.72 -9.63 3.80
N PRO A 56 2.22 -9.19 2.64
CA PRO A 56 2.68 -9.72 1.37
C PRO A 56 4.14 -9.33 1.12
N ALA A 57 4.89 -10.25 0.50
CA ALA A 57 6.33 -10.10 0.25
C ALA A 57 6.71 -8.81 -0.51
N TRP A 58 5.86 -8.34 -1.42
CA TRP A 58 6.11 -7.12 -2.21
C TRP A 58 6.20 -5.83 -1.38
N LEU A 59 5.73 -5.85 -0.11
CA LEU A 59 5.91 -4.72 0.80
C LEU A 59 7.32 -4.63 1.40
N GLY A 60 8.12 -5.70 1.34
CA GLY A 60 9.52 -5.69 1.79
C GLY A 60 9.73 -5.62 3.30
N TYR A 61 8.70 -5.85 4.11
CA TYR A 61 8.83 -5.92 5.58
C TYR A 61 9.12 -7.34 6.11
N GLY A 62 8.91 -8.35 5.27
CA GLY A 62 9.27 -9.73 5.58
C GLY A 62 10.78 -9.93 5.57
N SER A 63 11.24 -11.00 6.20
CA SER A 63 12.61 -11.49 6.05
C SER A 63 12.66 -12.42 4.84
N ASP A 64 13.64 -12.25 3.94
CA ASP A 64 13.95 -13.19 2.85
C ASP A 64 14.30 -14.59 3.38
#